data_AF-A0A1G3CG94-F1
#
_entry.id   AF-A0A1G3CG94-F1
#
_cell.length_a   1.000
_cell.length_b   1.000
_cell.length_c   1.000
_cell.angle_alpha   90.00
_cell.angle_beta   90.00
_cell.angle_gamma   90.00
#
_symmetry.space_group_name_H-M   'P 1'
#
loop_
_entity.id
_entity.type
_entity.pdbx_description
1 polymer ?
#
loop_
_entity_poly.entity_id
_entity_poly.type
_entity_poly.pdbx_seq_one_letter_code
_entity_poly.pdbx_strand_id
1 'polypeptide(L)'
;MHNYTRLQLEELKVCYHKEREKEWAKLDSNAELAGRYGGNTHSSLFYEIGEKYVNKLVDELFRIEKIALSREQSKPSESYFADLNKEIIEFAKDEYKVVCSEARKIFKYVRGQLVCSEDAIISKIQQYENPTLESINRRIKMLQEELRLGILQSSTETMIHVSGDVGVINTGIIYDSVKVKIEKLKESNQTELVNVLTRLIETVKNSTIKEEDKLEQMENVDFLVEQSVLPPGKRNRGLIKAAEGFLSTAANLATIWGQIGQAIMKFFGAS
;
A
#
# COMPACT_ATOMS: atom_id res chain seq x y z
N MET A 1 1.49 -21.19 1.12
CA MET A 1 0.94 -20.11 0.27
C MET A 1 0.14 -20.70 -0.89
N HIS A 2 -0.93 -20.04 -1.35
CA HIS A 2 -1.69 -20.51 -2.52
C HIS A 2 -0.86 -20.49 -3.81
N ASN A 3 -1.07 -21.47 -4.70
CA ASN A 3 -0.39 -21.52 -6.01
C ASN A 3 -0.69 -20.29 -6.88
N TYR A 4 -1.93 -19.80 -6.82
CA TYR A 4 -2.33 -18.56 -7.48
C TYR A 4 -1.51 -17.36 -6.99
N THR A 5 -1.31 -17.25 -5.66
CA THR A 5 -0.49 -16.19 -5.06
C THR A 5 0.94 -16.23 -5.57
N ARG A 6 1.55 -17.43 -5.62
CA ARG A 6 2.92 -17.59 -6.14
C ARG A 6 3.05 -17.13 -7.60
N LEU A 7 2.10 -17.50 -8.46
CA LEU A 7 2.15 -17.16 -9.88
C LEU A 7 2.01 -15.65 -10.13
N GLN A 8 1.06 -15.00 -9.46
CA GLN A 8 0.90 -13.54 -9.58
C GLN A 8 2.10 -12.76 -9.01
N LEU A 9 2.71 -13.28 -7.96
CA LEU A 9 3.88 -12.65 -7.33
C LEU A 9 5.11 -12.66 -8.26
N GLU A 10 5.33 -13.75 -8.99
CA GLU A 10 6.42 -13.83 -9.97
C GLU A 10 6.26 -12.80 -11.10
N GLU A 11 5.02 -12.56 -11.56
CA GLU A 11 4.75 -11.52 -12.56
C GLU A 11 5.03 -10.11 -12.01
N LEU A 12 4.60 -9.82 -10.78
CA LEU A 12 4.82 -8.53 -10.13
C LEU A 12 6.30 -8.28 -9.81
N LYS A 13 7.03 -9.33 -9.44
CA LYS A 13 8.48 -9.27 -9.21
C LYS A 13 9.21 -8.67 -10.40
N VAL A 14 8.91 -9.11 -11.61
CA VAL A 14 9.58 -8.60 -12.82
C VAL A 14 9.34 -7.09 -12.98
N CYS A 15 8.11 -6.64 -12.73
CA CYS A 15 7.76 -5.22 -12.84
C CYS A 15 8.46 -4.36 -11.77
N TYR A 16 8.38 -4.76 -10.51
CA TYR A 16 8.98 -3.98 -9.41
C TYR A 16 10.50 -4.03 -9.42
N HIS A 17 11.10 -5.12 -9.92
CA HIS A 17 12.55 -5.21 -10.10
C HIS A 17 13.05 -4.13 -11.05
N LYS A 18 12.39 -3.97 -12.20
CA LYS A 18 12.72 -2.92 -13.19
C LYS A 18 12.53 -1.52 -12.63
N GLU A 19 11.47 -1.31 -11.84
CA GLU A 19 11.21 -0.03 -11.18
C GLU A 19 12.35 0.33 -10.21
N ARG A 20 12.73 -0.60 -9.33
CA ARG A 20 13.83 -0.45 -8.38
C ARG A 20 15.17 -0.20 -9.08
N GLU A 21 15.50 -0.97 -10.11
CA GLU A 21 16.73 -0.75 -10.90
C GLU A 21 16.78 0.64 -11.52
N LYS A 22 15.65 1.13 -12.03
CA LYS A 22 15.54 2.48 -12.58
C LYS A 22 15.73 3.55 -11.51
N GLU A 23 15.21 3.35 -10.30
CA GLU A 23 15.40 4.28 -9.18
C GLU A 23 16.85 4.31 -8.70
N TRP A 24 17.49 3.15 -8.54
CA TRP A 24 18.92 3.08 -8.20
C TRP A 24 19.79 3.73 -9.28
N ALA A 25 19.56 3.44 -10.56
CA ALA A 25 20.33 4.06 -11.64
C ALA A 25 20.21 5.61 -11.65
N LYS A 26 19.02 6.13 -11.35
CA LYS A 26 18.80 7.58 -11.18
C LYS A 26 19.55 8.13 -9.97
N LEU A 27 19.50 7.41 -8.84
CA LEU A 27 20.20 7.79 -7.62
C LEU A 27 21.72 7.86 -7.84
N ASP A 28 22.29 6.81 -8.46
CA ASP A 28 23.71 6.72 -8.79
C ASP A 28 24.13 7.86 -9.71
N SER A 29 23.41 8.08 -10.81
CA SER A 29 23.70 9.17 -11.76
C SER A 29 23.68 10.56 -11.10
N ASN A 30 22.69 10.82 -10.24
CA ASN A 30 22.61 12.08 -9.50
C ASN A 30 23.77 12.25 -8.51
N ALA A 31 24.16 11.18 -7.82
CA ALA A 31 25.26 11.21 -6.87
C ALA A 31 26.62 11.41 -7.57
N GLU A 32 26.82 10.80 -8.74
CA GLU A 32 28.00 11.03 -9.58
C GLU A 32 28.09 12.48 -10.05
N LEU A 33 27.01 13.03 -10.62
CA LEU A 33 26.95 14.43 -11.08
C LEU A 33 27.22 15.42 -9.95
N ALA A 34 26.74 15.13 -8.74
CA ALA A 34 26.97 15.95 -7.56
C ALA A 34 28.35 15.75 -6.90
N GLY A 35 29.16 14.79 -7.37
CA GLY A 35 30.44 14.42 -6.76
C GLY A 35 30.28 13.80 -5.35
N ARG A 36 29.11 13.25 -5.04
CA ARG A 36 28.76 12.65 -3.72
C ARG A 36 28.60 11.13 -3.77
N TYR A 37 29.05 10.50 -4.86
CA TYR A 37 28.96 9.06 -5.05
C TYR A 37 29.65 8.29 -3.91
N GLY A 38 28.95 7.28 -3.40
CA GLY A 38 29.42 6.47 -2.26
C GLY A 38 29.35 7.18 -0.89
N GLY A 39 28.84 8.41 -0.81
CA GLY A 39 28.67 9.12 0.46
C GLY A 39 27.55 8.56 1.35
N ASN A 40 27.50 8.99 2.61
CA ASN A 40 26.48 8.55 3.58
C ASN A 40 25.05 8.76 3.08
N THR A 41 24.73 9.93 2.52
CA THR A 41 23.41 10.22 1.96
C THR A 41 23.06 9.31 0.79
N HIS A 42 24.03 9.05 -0.10
CA HIS A 42 23.86 8.14 -1.24
C HIS A 42 23.51 6.72 -0.76
N SER A 43 24.31 6.19 0.18
CA SER A 43 24.09 4.86 0.73
C SER A 43 22.75 4.73 1.47
N SER A 44 22.37 5.71 2.29
CA SER A 44 21.08 5.66 3.01
C SER A 44 19.89 5.65 2.05
N LEU A 45 19.88 6.51 1.03
CA LEU A 45 18.81 6.52 0.02
C LEU A 45 18.75 5.20 -0.77
N PHE A 46 19.90 4.60 -1.06
CA PHE A 46 19.96 3.30 -1.72
C PHE A 46 19.23 2.21 -0.92
N TYR A 47 19.51 2.14 0.38
CA TYR A 47 18.86 1.17 1.27
C TYR A 47 17.37 1.45 1.43
N GLU A 48 16.95 2.72 1.54
CA GLU A 48 15.54 3.10 1.59
C GLU A 48 14.76 2.69 0.33
N ILE A 49 15.36 2.83 -0.87
CA ILE A 49 14.75 2.34 -2.12
C ILE A 49 14.61 0.81 -2.07
N GLY A 50 15.64 0.11 -1.58
CA GLY A 50 15.60 -1.35 -1.40
C GLY A 50 14.49 -1.79 -0.44
N GLU A 51 14.38 -1.15 0.72
CA GLU A 51 13.32 -1.41 1.71
C GLU A 51 11.93 -1.17 1.11
N LYS A 52 11.71 -0.03 0.44
CA LYS A 52 10.43 0.29 -0.20
C LYS A 52 10.02 -0.76 -1.22
N TYR A 53 10.97 -1.22 -2.03
CA TYR A 53 10.75 -2.29 -3.00
C TYR A 53 10.32 -3.60 -2.31
N VAL A 54 11.03 -4.04 -1.27
CA VAL A 54 10.69 -5.29 -0.57
C VAL A 54 9.32 -5.17 0.11
N ASN A 55 9.05 -4.05 0.80
CA ASN A 55 7.77 -3.80 1.44
C ASN A 55 6.62 -3.81 0.41
N LYS A 56 6.80 -3.20 -0.77
CA LYS A 56 5.82 -3.20 -1.86
C LYS A 56 5.50 -4.62 -2.36
N LEU A 57 6.51 -5.49 -2.48
CA LEU A 57 6.30 -6.90 -2.85
C LEU A 57 5.56 -7.67 -1.77
N VAL A 58 5.93 -7.47 -0.50
CA VAL A 58 5.25 -8.10 0.64
C VAL A 58 3.80 -7.63 0.70
N ASP A 59 3.53 -6.35 0.44
CA ASP A 59 2.18 -5.79 0.40
C ASP A 59 1.31 -6.45 -0.66
N GLU A 60 1.83 -6.59 -1.87
CA GLU A 60 1.12 -7.30 -2.93
C GLU A 60 0.89 -8.78 -2.60
N LEU A 61 1.86 -9.45 -2.00
CA LEU A 61 1.72 -10.83 -1.57
C LEU A 61 0.54 -10.97 -0.60
N PHE A 62 0.47 -10.14 0.45
CA PHE A 62 -0.65 -10.15 1.38
C PHE A 62 -1.98 -9.81 0.71
N ARG A 63 -2.00 -8.86 -0.24
CA ARG A 63 -3.21 -8.50 -0.98
C ARG A 63 -3.74 -9.69 -1.79
N ILE A 64 -2.87 -10.35 -2.55
CA ILE A 64 -3.22 -11.50 -3.39
C ILE A 64 -3.64 -12.69 -2.53
N GLU A 65 -2.91 -12.93 -1.44
CA GLU A 65 -3.22 -14.02 -0.52
C GLU A 65 -4.56 -13.83 0.19
N LYS A 66 -4.90 -12.59 0.55
CA LYS A 66 -6.21 -12.24 1.10
C LYS A 66 -7.34 -12.52 0.11
N ILE A 67 -7.13 -12.23 -1.18
CA ILE A 67 -8.08 -12.56 -2.27
C ILE A 67 -8.20 -14.08 -2.45
N ALA A 68 -7.10 -14.83 -2.36
CA ALA A 68 -7.13 -16.28 -2.46
C ALA A 68 -7.96 -16.88 -1.32
N LEU A 69 -7.71 -16.44 -0.08
CA LEU A 69 -8.43 -16.88 1.12
C LEU A 69 -9.91 -16.50 1.11
N SER A 70 -10.29 -15.34 0.54
CA SER A 70 -11.70 -14.95 0.45
C SER A 70 -12.49 -15.82 -0.53
N ARG A 71 -11.82 -16.39 -1.53
CA ARG A 71 -12.43 -17.29 -2.54
C ARG A 71 -12.44 -18.75 -2.12
N GLU A 72 -11.71 -19.11 -1.07
CA GLU A 72 -11.61 -20.48 -0.60
C GLU A 72 -12.87 -20.88 0.19
N GLN A 73 -13.55 -21.94 -0.28
CA GLN A 73 -14.75 -22.47 0.38
C GLN A 73 -14.41 -23.33 1.61
N SER A 74 -13.21 -23.92 1.63
CA SER A 74 -12.68 -24.69 2.75
C SER A 74 -11.97 -23.80 3.76
N LYS A 75 -12.16 -24.09 5.05
CA LYS A 75 -11.36 -23.46 6.11
C LYS A 75 -9.90 -23.94 5.97
N PRO A 76 -8.91 -23.03 5.89
CA PRO A 76 -7.49 -23.38 5.87
C PRO A 76 -7.11 -24.20 7.11
N SER A 77 -6.11 -25.07 6.97
CA SER A 77 -5.57 -25.84 8.10
C SER A 77 -4.94 -24.93 9.16
N GLU A 78 -4.82 -25.40 10.40
CA GLU A 78 -4.12 -24.64 11.45
C GLU A 78 -2.63 -24.41 11.12
N SER A 79 -1.99 -25.34 10.40
CA SER A 79 -0.60 -25.20 9.96
C SER A 79 -0.43 -24.15 8.86
N TYR A 80 -1.51 -23.82 8.14
CA TYR A 80 -1.47 -22.94 6.97
C TYR A 80 -0.80 -21.60 7.25
N PHE A 81 -1.18 -20.93 8.33
CA PHE A 81 -0.66 -19.60 8.66
C PHE A 81 0.79 -19.64 9.12
N ALA A 82 1.22 -20.73 9.76
CA ALA A 82 2.61 -20.94 10.13
C ALA A 82 3.49 -21.13 8.88
N ASP A 83 3.01 -21.94 7.92
CA ASP A 83 3.67 -22.17 6.65
C ASP A 83 3.71 -20.89 5.80
N LEU A 84 2.59 -20.17 5.71
CA LEU A 84 2.51 -18.89 5.01
C LEU A 84 3.47 -17.86 5.61
N ASN A 85 3.52 -17.73 6.94
CA ASN A 85 4.46 -16.82 7.60
C ASN A 85 5.91 -17.15 7.25
N LYS A 86 6.27 -18.44 7.31
CA LYS A 86 7.61 -18.91 6.95
C LYS A 86 7.94 -18.58 5.49
N GLU A 87 7.03 -18.88 4.57
CA GLU A 87 7.22 -18.63 3.14
C GLU A 87 7.40 -17.14 2.83
N ILE A 88 6.59 -16.25 3.42
CA ILE A 88 6.71 -14.79 3.19
C ILE A 88 8.02 -14.24 3.78
N ILE A 89 8.42 -14.73 4.96
CA ILE A 89 9.69 -14.35 5.58
C ILE A 89 10.88 -14.80 4.71
N GLU A 90 10.87 -16.04 4.21
CA GLU A 90 11.92 -16.56 3.32
C GLU A 90 11.97 -15.74 2.02
N PHE A 91 10.81 -15.43 1.44
CA PHE A 91 10.71 -14.56 0.27
C PHE A 91 11.34 -13.18 0.52
N ALA A 92 10.95 -12.49 1.60
CA ALA A 92 11.47 -11.16 1.91
C ALA A 92 12.99 -11.19 2.13
N LYS A 93 13.50 -12.24 2.81
CA LYS A 93 14.94 -12.46 3.00
C LYS A 93 15.68 -12.61 1.69
N ASP A 94 15.13 -13.35 0.73
CA ASP A 94 15.75 -13.52 -0.57
C ASP A 94 15.82 -12.20 -1.35
N GLU A 95 14.78 -11.36 -1.26
CA GLU A 95 14.82 -10.02 -1.86
C GLU A 95 15.85 -9.10 -1.17
N TYR A 96 15.98 -9.16 0.16
CA TYR A 96 17.02 -8.42 0.87
C TYR A 96 18.44 -8.91 0.53
N LYS A 97 18.63 -10.19 0.18
CA LYS A 97 19.92 -10.68 -0.35
C LYS A 97 20.27 -10.03 -1.68
N VAL A 98 19.27 -9.78 -2.55
CA VAL A 98 19.48 -9.05 -3.81
C VAL A 98 19.92 -7.62 -3.52
N VAL A 99 19.24 -6.92 -2.61
CA VAL A 99 19.63 -5.57 -2.16
C VAL A 99 21.06 -5.56 -1.60
N CYS A 100 21.43 -6.57 -0.81
CA CYS A 100 22.77 -6.72 -0.27
C CYS A 100 23.84 -6.93 -1.34
N SER A 101 23.54 -7.78 -2.34
CA SER A 101 24.42 -8.01 -3.47
C SER A 101 24.72 -6.73 -4.24
N GLU A 102 23.69 -5.93 -4.55
CA GLU A 102 23.87 -4.66 -5.26
C GLU A 102 24.59 -3.61 -4.40
N ALA A 103 24.25 -3.50 -3.12
CA ALA A 103 24.97 -2.62 -2.20
C ALA A 103 26.47 -2.95 -2.11
N ARG A 104 26.84 -4.24 -2.15
CA ARG A 104 28.26 -4.65 -2.19
C ARG A 104 28.95 -4.18 -3.45
N LYS A 105 28.30 -4.25 -4.62
CA LYS A 105 28.89 -3.79 -5.89
C LYS A 105 29.15 -2.28 -5.87
N ILE A 106 28.25 -1.52 -5.27
CA ILE A 106 28.29 -0.04 -5.30
C ILE A 106 29.17 0.54 -4.18
N PHE A 107 29.06 0.00 -2.96
CA PHE A 107 29.64 0.65 -1.77
C PHE A 107 30.87 -0.03 -1.20
N LYS A 108 31.17 -1.30 -1.55
CA LYS A 108 32.35 -1.99 -1.01
C LYS A 108 33.62 -1.28 -1.47
N TYR A 109 33.72 -1.00 -2.77
CA TYR A 109 34.86 -0.30 -3.35
C TYR A 109 34.39 0.91 -4.14
N VAL A 110 34.88 2.10 -3.77
CA VAL A 110 34.66 3.33 -4.55
C VAL A 110 36.03 3.80 -5.03
N ARG A 111 36.20 3.91 -6.36
CA ARG A 111 37.48 4.27 -6.99
C ARG A 111 38.66 3.39 -6.55
N GLY A 112 38.41 2.10 -6.36
CA GLY A 112 39.41 1.10 -5.96
C GLY A 112 39.78 1.12 -4.48
N GLN A 113 39.22 2.02 -3.67
CA GLN A 113 39.43 2.05 -2.22
C GLN A 113 38.28 1.36 -1.49
N LEU A 114 38.59 0.58 -0.46
CA LEU A 114 37.59 -0.01 0.43
C LEU A 114 36.92 1.11 1.22
N VAL A 115 35.62 1.34 1.00
CA VAL A 115 34.86 2.43 1.67
C VAL A 115 33.88 1.88 2.70
N CYS A 116 33.34 0.69 2.48
CA CYS A 116 32.41 0.05 3.41
C CYS A 116 32.73 -1.44 3.53
N SER A 117 32.86 -1.95 4.77
CA SER A 117 33.07 -3.38 4.99
C SER A 117 31.80 -4.17 4.71
N GLU A 118 31.97 -5.46 4.42
CA GLU A 118 30.84 -6.36 4.17
C GLU A 118 29.91 -6.46 5.38
N ASP A 119 30.50 -6.53 6.58
CA ASP A 119 29.75 -6.55 7.84
C ASP A 119 28.94 -5.27 8.06
N ALA A 120 29.48 -4.11 7.68
CA ALA A 120 28.76 -2.84 7.78
C ALA A 120 27.57 -2.77 6.82
N ILE A 121 27.72 -3.29 5.59
CA ILE A 121 26.61 -3.41 4.63
C ILE A 121 25.53 -4.34 5.17
N ILE A 122 25.91 -5.52 5.65
CA ILE A 122 24.99 -6.51 6.22
C ILE A 122 24.25 -5.91 7.42
N SER A 123 24.98 -5.30 8.35
CA SER A 123 24.39 -4.69 9.54
C SER A 123 23.39 -3.60 9.18
N LYS A 124 23.69 -2.77 8.17
CA LYS A 124 22.77 -1.71 7.74
C LYS A 124 21.52 -2.29 7.07
N ILE A 125 21.63 -3.35 6.27
CA ILE A 125 20.47 -4.01 5.68
C ILE A 125 19.59 -4.68 6.74
N GLN A 126 20.20 -5.30 7.75
CA GLN A 126 19.45 -5.90 8.86
C GLN A 126 18.60 -4.87 9.63
N GLN A 127 19.02 -3.60 9.68
CA GLN A 127 18.21 -2.53 10.28
C GLN A 127 16.89 -2.29 9.55
N TYR A 128 16.84 -2.53 8.23
CA TYR A 128 15.62 -2.42 7.41
C TYR A 128 14.87 -3.75 7.31
N GLU A 129 15.59 -4.88 7.27
CA GLU A 129 15.02 -6.22 7.22
C GLU A 129 14.18 -6.53 8.46
N ASN A 130 14.71 -6.29 9.66
CA ASN A 130 14.06 -6.66 10.91
C ASN A 130 12.64 -6.06 11.05
N PRO A 131 12.41 -4.75 10.83
CA PRO A 131 11.07 -4.16 10.81
C PRO A 131 10.11 -4.81 9.81
N THR A 132 10.57 -5.15 8.60
CA THR A 132 9.75 -5.86 7.61
C THR A 132 9.34 -7.24 8.12
N LEU A 133 10.26 -8.01 8.71
CA LEU A 133 9.96 -9.33 9.26
C LEU A 133 8.98 -9.27 10.43
N GLU A 134 9.14 -8.29 11.33
CA GLU A 134 8.17 -8.05 12.41
C GLU A 134 6.79 -7.65 11.88
N SER A 135 6.75 -6.85 10.81
CA SER A 135 5.51 -6.49 10.13
C SER A 135 4.80 -7.71 9.54
N ILE A 136 5.52 -8.60 8.85
CA ILE A 136 4.97 -9.84 8.28
C ILE A 136 4.31 -10.69 9.37
N ASN A 137 5.01 -10.92 10.49
CA ASN A 137 4.48 -11.69 11.62
C ASN A 137 3.18 -11.09 12.18
N ARG A 138 3.10 -9.76 12.30
CA ARG A 138 1.88 -9.07 12.76
C ARG A 138 0.74 -9.23 11.75
N ARG A 139 1.02 -9.07 10.46
CA ARG A 139 0.01 -9.15 9.39
C ARG A 139 -0.55 -10.56 9.22
N ILE A 140 0.25 -11.60 9.41
CA ILE A 140 -0.26 -12.98 9.43
C ILE A 140 -1.25 -13.19 10.57
N LYS A 141 -0.93 -12.70 11.78
CA LYS A 141 -1.86 -12.78 12.92
C LYS A 141 -3.15 -12.02 12.63
N MET A 142 -3.06 -10.85 12.00
CA MET A 142 -4.23 -10.10 11.56
C MET A 142 -5.06 -10.88 10.54
N LEU A 143 -4.43 -11.46 9.51
CA LEU A 143 -5.11 -12.25 8.48
C LEU A 143 -5.82 -13.48 9.07
N GLN A 144 -5.16 -14.17 10.01
CA GLN A 144 -5.75 -15.29 10.75
C GLN A 144 -6.97 -14.86 11.56
N GLU A 145 -6.89 -13.71 12.23
CA GLU A 145 -8.00 -13.16 13.02
C GLU A 145 -9.15 -12.65 12.13
N GLU A 146 -8.86 -11.98 11.02
CA GLU A 146 -9.84 -11.56 10.01
C GLU A 146 -10.62 -12.76 9.47
N LEU A 147 -9.93 -13.87 9.19
CA LEU A 147 -10.56 -15.11 8.77
C LEU A 147 -11.42 -15.71 9.88
N ARG A 148 -10.92 -15.75 11.13
CA ARG A 148 -11.66 -16.27 12.29
C ARG A 148 -12.96 -15.49 12.53
N LEU A 149 -12.94 -14.18 12.31
CA LEU A 149 -14.08 -13.28 12.45
C LEU A 149 -15.02 -13.30 11.24
N GLY A 150 -14.71 -14.06 10.17
CA GLY A 150 -15.52 -14.11 8.95
C GLY A 150 -15.51 -12.82 8.13
N ILE A 151 -14.59 -11.89 8.43
CA ILE A 151 -14.46 -10.59 7.74
C ILE A 151 -14.05 -10.81 6.27
N LEU A 152 -13.33 -11.89 5.97
CA LEU A 152 -12.87 -12.24 4.63
C LEU A 152 -13.97 -12.85 3.73
N GLN A 153 -15.13 -13.24 4.29
CA GLN A 153 -16.19 -13.99 3.58
C GLN A 153 -17.44 -13.16 3.27
N SER A 154 -17.43 -11.83 3.46
CA SER A 154 -18.63 -11.01 3.22
C SER A 154 -18.82 -10.65 1.74
N SER A 155 -19.43 -11.56 0.99
CA SER A 155 -20.66 -11.33 0.20
C SER A 155 -20.82 -12.44 -0.83
N THR A 156 -22.03 -12.97 -0.89
CA THR A 156 -22.46 -14.03 -1.78
C THR A 156 -22.24 -13.61 -3.24
N GLU A 157 -21.25 -14.21 -3.91
CA GLU A 157 -20.93 -13.95 -5.31
C GLU A 157 -22.13 -14.33 -6.20
N THR A 158 -22.77 -13.33 -6.81
CA THR A 158 -23.46 -13.56 -8.08
C THR A 158 -22.36 -13.67 -9.13
N MET A 159 -22.23 -14.86 -9.71
CA MET A 159 -21.21 -15.17 -10.73
C MET A 159 -21.46 -14.28 -11.97
N ILE A 160 -20.68 -13.20 -12.12
CA ILE A 160 -20.69 -12.37 -13.32
C ILE A 160 -19.47 -12.74 -14.15
N HIS A 161 -19.70 -13.20 -15.38
CA HIS A 161 -18.67 -13.33 -16.41
C HIS A 161 -18.07 -11.94 -16.70
N VAL A 162 -16.81 -11.69 -16.33
CA VAL A 162 -16.14 -10.41 -16.59
C VAL A 162 -15.14 -10.55 -17.73
N SER A 163 -15.53 -10.04 -18.89
CA SER A 163 -14.63 -9.43 -19.87
C SER A 163 -14.68 -7.91 -19.64
N GLY A 164 -13.68 -7.34 -18.96
CA GLY A 164 -13.62 -5.90 -18.66
C GLY A 164 -12.28 -5.46 -18.07
N ASP A 165 -11.83 -4.26 -18.47
CA ASP A 165 -10.52 -3.67 -18.18
C ASP A 165 -10.22 -3.52 -16.68
N VAL A 166 -8.98 -3.84 -16.30
CA VAL A 166 -8.42 -3.89 -14.93
C VAL A 166 -8.67 -2.60 -14.13
N GLY A 167 -8.74 -1.44 -14.78
CA GLY A 167 -9.02 -0.15 -14.13
C GLY A 167 -10.41 -0.10 -13.47
N VAL A 168 -11.42 -0.70 -14.10
CA VAL A 168 -12.82 -0.71 -13.60
C VAL A 168 -12.99 -1.64 -12.40
N ILE A 169 -12.17 -2.69 -12.31
CA ILE A 169 -12.18 -3.65 -11.21
C ILE A 169 -11.62 -3.01 -9.94
N ASN A 170 -10.52 -2.27 -10.06
CA ASN A 170 -9.88 -1.62 -8.91
C ASN A 170 -10.74 -0.49 -8.33
N THR A 171 -11.36 0.33 -9.18
CA THR A 171 -12.32 1.34 -8.71
C THR A 171 -13.50 0.69 -7.99
N GLY A 172 -14.07 -0.39 -8.53
CA GLY A 172 -15.14 -1.18 -7.89
C GLY A 172 -14.82 -1.66 -6.47
N ILE A 173 -13.61 -2.20 -6.27
CA ILE A 173 -13.16 -2.71 -4.96
C ILE A 173 -13.05 -1.56 -3.93
N ILE A 174 -12.52 -0.40 -4.32
CA ILE A 174 -12.42 0.76 -3.43
C ILE A 174 -13.82 1.31 -3.12
N TYR A 175 -14.73 1.36 -4.09
CA TYR A 175 -16.12 1.77 -3.84
C TYR A 175 -16.80 0.95 -2.74
N ASP A 176 -16.62 -0.37 -2.77
CA ASP A 176 -17.23 -1.26 -1.79
C ASP A 176 -16.56 -1.16 -0.42
N SER A 177 -15.24 -1.01 -0.37
CA SER A 177 -14.49 -0.74 0.88
C SER A 177 -14.97 0.53 1.58
N VAL A 178 -15.11 1.64 0.82
CA VAL A 178 -15.55 2.92 1.39
C VAL A 178 -16.99 2.83 1.90
N LYS A 179 -17.89 2.16 1.16
CA LYS A 179 -19.28 1.96 1.60
C LYS A 179 -19.38 1.23 2.93
N VAL A 180 -18.61 0.15 3.11
CA VAL A 180 -18.57 -0.62 4.37
C VAL A 180 -18.08 0.25 5.53
N LYS A 181 -17.08 1.12 5.31
CA LYS A 181 -16.58 2.02 6.36
C LYS A 181 -17.59 3.14 6.68
N ILE A 182 -18.36 3.61 5.71
CA ILE A 182 -19.46 4.57 5.93
C ILE A 182 -20.60 3.94 6.73
N GLU A 183 -20.90 2.66 6.55
CA GLU A 183 -21.89 1.96 7.37
C GLU A 183 -21.49 1.95 8.85
N LYS A 184 -20.20 1.80 9.17
CA LYS A 184 -19.68 1.93 10.54
C LYS A 184 -19.80 3.35 11.11
N LEU A 185 -19.77 4.38 10.27
CA LEU A 185 -20.02 5.77 10.69
C LEU A 185 -21.49 6.05 11.03
N LYS A 186 -22.44 5.30 10.43
CA LYS A 186 -23.88 5.40 10.78
C LYS A 186 -24.12 5.01 12.23
N GLU A 187 -23.37 4.03 12.75
CA GLU A 187 -23.45 3.58 14.14
C GLU A 187 -22.92 4.62 15.13
N SER A 188 -22.14 5.60 14.67
CA SER A 188 -21.51 6.65 15.48
C SER A 188 -22.30 7.96 15.56
N ASN A 189 -23.57 7.96 15.14
CA ASN A 189 -24.49 9.11 15.16
C ASN A 189 -24.03 10.34 14.34
N GLN A 190 -23.15 10.13 13.36
CA GLN A 190 -22.60 11.18 12.48
C GLN A 190 -23.32 11.22 11.11
N THR A 191 -24.64 11.28 11.15
CA THR A 191 -25.52 11.15 9.98
C THR A 191 -25.24 12.18 8.88
N GLU A 192 -24.87 13.41 9.26
CA GLU A 192 -24.54 14.48 8.31
C GLU A 192 -23.28 14.16 7.50
N LEU A 193 -22.22 13.68 8.17
CA LEU A 193 -20.97 13.30 7.51
C LEU A 193 -21.15 12.07 6.62
N VAL A 194 -21.93 11.08 7.07
CA VAL A 194 -22.28 9.89 6.28
C VAL A 194 -22.95 10.28 4.96
N ASN A 195 -23.93 11.19 5.02
CA ASN A 195 -24.65 11.65 3.83
C ASN A 195 -23.72 12.39 2.86
N VAL A 196 -22.84 13.23 3.40
CA VAL A 196 -21.85 14.01 2.67
C VAL A 196 -20.85 13.09 1.95
N LEU A 197 -20.28 12.11 2.65
CA LEU A 197 -19.33 11.15 2.08
C LEU A 197 -20.00 10.21 1.07
N THR A 198 -21.22 9.75 1.33
CA THR A 198 -21.99 8.91 0.38
C THR A 198 -22.22 9.64 -0.93
N ARG A 199 -22.63 10.92 -0.85
CA ARG A 199 -22.85 11.75 -2.03
C ARG A 199 -21.56 12.01 -2.81
N LEU A 200 -20.44 12.19 -2.12
CA LEU A 200 -19.12 12.35 -2.75
C LEU A 200 -18.75 11.11 -3.57
N ILE A 201 -18.95 9.91 -3.00
CA ILE A 201 -18.66 8.63 -3.66
C ILE A 201 -19.52 8.43 -4.90
N GLU A 202 -20.84 8.63 -4.79
CA GLU A 202 -21.76 8.51 -5.92
C GLU A 202 -21.39 9.49 -7.04
N THR A 203 -20.92 10.68 -6.67
CA THR A 203 -20.53 11.70 -7.63
C THR A 203 -19.23 11.33 -8.35
N VAL A 204 -18.20 10.85 -7.63
CA VAL A 204 -16.96 10.37 -8.26
C VAL A 204 -17.28 9.18 -9.17
N LYS A 205 -18.13 8.25 -8.73
CA LYS A 205 -18.56 7.07 -9.50
C LYS A 205 -19.23 7.45 -10.83
N ASN A 206 -20.17 8.40 -10.77
CA ASN A 206 -20.94 8.83 -11.93
C ASN A 206 -20.25 9.93 -12.75
N SER A 207 -19.05 10.35 -12.36
CA SER A 207 -18.30 11.36 -13.10
C SER A 207 -17.76 10.80 -14.42
N THR A 208 -17.48 11.71 -15.35
CA THR A 208 -16.93 11.42 -16.69
C THR A 208 -15.40 11.48 -16.73
N ILE A 209 -14.73 11.59 -15.57
CA ILE A 209 -13.26 11.61 -15.47
C ILE A 209 -12.69 10.21 -15.77
N LYS A 210 -11.38 10.12 -16.04
CA LYS A 210 -10.74 8.83 -16.34
C LYS A 210 -10.79 7.90 -15.14
N GLU A 211 -10.81 6.59 -15.37
CA GLU A 211 -10.87 5.59 -14.29
C GLU A 211 -9.66 5.65 -13.36
N GLU A 212 -8.48 6.01 -13.87
CA GLU A 212 -7.27 6.25 -13.07
C GLU A 212 -7.47 7.43 -12.10
N ASP A 213 -8.06 8.52 -12.58
CA ASP A 213 -8.39 9.67 -11.74
C ASP A 213 -9.49 9.30 -10.74
N LYS A 214 -10.51 8.52 -11.13
CA LYS A 214 -11.54 8.03 -10.20
C LYS A 214 -10.94 7.20 -9.08
N LEU A 215 -9.96 6.35 -9.39
CA LEU A 215 -9.26 5.53 -8.41
C LEU A 215 -8.55 6.41 -7.38
N GLU A 216 -7.73 7.36 -7.84
CA GLU A 216 -7.00 8.29 -6.98
C GLU A 216 -7.96 9.15 -6.11
N GLN A 217 -9.06 9.63 -6.69
CA GLN A 217 -10.07 10.37 -5.92
C GLN A 217 -10.75 9.47 -4.88
N MET A 218 -11.02 8.22 -5.22
CA MET A 218 -11.64 7.26 -4.30
C MET A 218 -10.70 6.82 -3.17
N GLU A 219 -9.38 6.73 -3.41
CA GLU A 219 -8.38 6.51 -2.37
C GLU A 219 -8.33 7.66 -1.37
N ASN A 220 -8.41 8.91 -1.86
CA ASN A 220 -8.49 10.09 -1.00
C ASN A 220 -9.79 10.11 -0.17
N VAL A 221 -10.91 9.70 -0.75
CA VAL A 221 -12.18 9.55 -0.02
C VAL A 221 -12.10 8.43 1.01
N ASP A 222 -11.52 7.29 0.67
CA ASP A 222 -11.32 6.16 1.59
C ASP A 222 -10.49 6.58 2.80
N PHE A 223 -9.39 7.30 2.55
CA PHE A 223 -8.56 7.85 3.60
C PHE A 223 -9.33 8.80 4.53
N LEU A 224 -10.15 9.71 3.99
CA LEU A 224 -10.98 10.58 4.82
C LEU A 224 -11.95 9.79 5.68
N VAL A 225 -12.60 8.77 5.13
CA VAL A 225 -13.52 7.90 5.86
C VAL A 225 -12.81 7.13 6.98
N GLU A 226 -11.59 6.64 6.73
CA GLU A 226 -10.73 6.03 7.75
C GLU A 226 -10.39 7.01 8.87
N GLN A 227 -10.09 8.26 8.55
CA GLN A 227 -9.82 9.27 9.57
C GLN A 227 -11.09 9.68 10.33
N SER A 228 -12.27 9.59 9.71
CA SER A 228 -13.55 9.92 10.34
C SER A 228 -13.93 8.95 11.45
N VAL A 229 -13.63 7.65 11.29
CA VAL A 229 -13.90 6.62 12.30
C VAL A 229 -12.95 6.69 13.50
N LEU A 230 -11.83 7.42 13.38
CA LEU A 230 -10.88 7.60 14.47
C LEU A 230 -11.33 8.70 15.44
N PRO A 231 -11.03 8.56 16.75
CA PRO A 231 -11.20 9.63 17.72
C PRO A 231 -10.39 10.88 17.34
N PRO A 232 -10.86 12.11 17.61
CA PRO A 232 -10.20 13.34 17.17
C PRO A 232 -8.71 13.45 17.49
N GLY A 233 -8.27 12.96 18.66
CA GLY A 233 -6.85 12.98 19.09
C GLY A 233 -5.95 11.96 18.38
N LYS A 234 -6.50 11.04 17.58
CA LYS A 234 -5.75 10.01 16.83
C LYS A 234 -5.74 10.24 15.32
N ARG A 235 -6.37 11.32 14.86
CA ARG A 235 -6.48 11.67 13.44
C ARG A 235 -5.18 12.31 12.95
N ASN A 236 -4.74 11.93 11.75
CA ASN A 236 -3.57 12.55 11.13
C ASN A 236 -3.98 13.85 10.39
N ARG A 237 -3.93 14.98 11.10
CA ARG A 237 -4.37 16.29 10.59
C ARG A 237 -3.61 16.77 9.36
N GLY A 238 -2.33 16.42 9.22
CA GLY A 238 -1.52 16.79 8.06
C GLY A 238 -1.97 16.08 6.80
N LEU A 239 -2.24 14.77 6.92
CA LEU A 239 -2.73 13.97 5.79
C LEU A 239 -4.19 14.26 5.46
N ILE A 240 -5.02 14.62 6.44
CA ILE A 240 -6.40 15.09 6.19
C ILE A 240 -6.37 16.36 5.33
N LYS A 241 -5.54 17.35 5.69
CA LYS A 241 -5.38 18.57 4.90
C LYS A 241 -4.86 18.31 3.49
N ALA A 242 -3.96 17.33 3.33
CA ALA A 242 -3.45 16.92 2.02
C ALA A 242 -4.57 16.30 1.17
N ALA A 243 -5.32 15.33 1.71
CA ALA A 243 -6.44 14.70 1.02
C ALA A 243 -7.55 15.71 0.66
N GLU A 244 -7.88 16.63 1.57
CA GLU A 244 -8.79 17.76 1.29
C GLU A 244 -8.26 18.66 0.16
N GLY A 245 -6.96 18.94 0.15
CA GLY A 245 -6.29 19.71 -0.90
C GLY A 245 -6.36 19.03 -2.25
N PHE A 246 -6.06 17.73 -2.34
CA PHE A 246 -6.13 16.97 -3.59
C PHE A 246 -7.56 16.90 -4.15
N LEU A 247 -8.54 16.65 -3.29
CA LEU A 247 -9.97 16.67 -3.67
C LEU A 247 -10.44 18.05 -4.16
N SER A 248 -9.86 19.13 -3.61
CA SER A 248 -10.18 20.51 -4.02
C SER A 248 -9.54 20.93 -5.35
N THR A 249 -8.40 20.32 -5.71
CA THR A 249 -7.57 20.73 -6.86
C THR A 249 -7.94 19.96 -8.13
N ALA A 250 -8.73 18.89 -8.02
CA ALA A 250 -9.29 18.18 -9.16
C ALA A 250 -10.23 19.13 -9.95
N ALA A 251 -9.71 19.73 -11.03
CA ALA A 251 -10.35 20.81 -11.77
C ALA A 251 -11.78 20.48 -12.26
N ASN A 252 -12.08 19.20 -12.50
CA ASN A 252 -13.39 18.72 -12.94
C ASN A 252 -14.33 18.27 -11.81
N LEU A 253 -13.85 18.26 -10.55
CA LEU A 253 -14.62 17.98 -9.33
C LEU A 253 -14.67 19.19 -8.38
N ALA A 254 -13.99 20.29 -8.70
CA ALA A 254 -13.95 21.51 -7.88
C ALA A 254 -15.35 22.07 -7.57
N THR A 255 -16.32 21.97 -8.49
CA THR A 255 -17.71 22.37 -8.27
C THR A 255 -18.41 21.50 -7.23
N ILE A 256 -18.09 20.21 -7.19
CA ILE A 256 -18.63 19.22 -6.24
C ILE A 256 -17.98 19.40 -4.87
N TRP A 257 -16.66 19.63 -4.85
CA TRP A 257 -15.93 19.98 -3.64
C TRP A 257 -16.44 21.30 -3.03
N GLY A 258 -16.79 22.29 -3.87
CA GLY A 258 -17.42 23.53 -3.42
C GLY A 258 -18.75 23.34 -2.70
N GLN A 259 -19.49 22.25 -2.98
CA GLN A 259 -20.78 21.94 -2.33
C GLN A 259 -20.64 21.06 -1.08
N ILE A 260 -19.60 20.23 -1.00
CA ILE A 260 -19.48 19.13 -0.03
C ILE A 260 -18.27 19.32 0.92
N GLY A 261 -17.21 19.96 0.44
CA GLY A 261 -15.94 20.11 1.16
C GLY A 261 -16.05 20.94 2.44
N GLN A 262 -16.96 21.93 2.50
CA GLN A 262 -17.17 22.71 3.74
C GLN A 262 -17.69 21.86 4.89
N ALA A 263 -18.55 20.87 4.63
CA ALA A 263 -19.04 19.97 5.67
C ALA A 263 -17.94 19.03 6.18
N ILE A 264 -17.06 18.57 5.28
CA ILE A 264 -15.90 17.73 5.61
C ILE A 264 -14.89 18.53 6.45
N MET A 265 -14.52 19.74 6.02
CA MET A 265 -13.60 20.62 6.75
C MET A 265 -14.13 20.96 8.15
N LYS A 266 -15.44 21.26 8.26
CA LYS A 266 -16.11 21.52 9.54
C LYS A 266 -16.03 20.32 10.48
N PHE A 267 -16.20 19.10 9.96
CA PHE A 267 -16.11 17.87 10.76
C PHE A 267 -14.69 17.61 11.29
N PHE A 268 -13.66 17.88 10.49
CA PHE A 268 -12.27 17.69 10.90
C PHE A 268 -11.69 18.88 11.69
N GLY A 269 -12.46 19.94 11.87
CA GLY A 269 -12.01 21.16 12.55
C GLY A 269 -10.86 21.82 11.79
N ALA A 270 -10.88 21.74 10.47
CA ALA A 270 -10.00 22.46 9.57
C ALA A 270 -10.68 23.79 9.22
N SER A 271 -10.11 24.87 9.75
CA SER A 271 -10.37 26.27 9.36
C SER A 271 -9.14 26.81 8.68
#